data_AF-A0A6H1ZTJ4-F1
#
_entry.id   AF-A0A6H1ZTJ4-F1
#
_cell.length_a   1.000
_cell.length_b   1.000
_cell.length_c   1.000
_cell.angle_alpha   90.00
_cell.angle_beta   90.00
_cell.angle_gamma   90.00
#
_symmetry.space_group_name_H-M   'P 1'
#
loop_
_entity.id
_entity.type
_entity.pdbx_description
1 polymer ?
#
loop_
_entity_poly.entity_id
_entity_poly.type
_entity_poly.pdbx_seq_one_letter_code
_entity_poly.pdbx_strand_id
1 'polypeptide(L)' 'MKIKDLPKSIELKNTKFYLPSGEAVYLVSTWNYPDGKAGIWCKKGILSGRIFPFPMDSLSEMLEFEVATE' A
#
# COMPACT_ATOMS: atom_id res chain seq x y z
N MET A 1 2.19 13.78 -0.40
CA MET A 1 1.26 13.48 -1.53
C MET A 1 0.56 12.18 -1.20
N LYS A 2 -0.75 12.05 -1.44
CA LYS A 2 -1.46 10.78 -1.17
C LYS A 2 -1.50 9.89 -2.40
N ILE A 3 -1.76 8.60 -2.21
CA ILE A 3 -1.89 7.64 -3.31
C ILE A 3 -2.99 8.05 -4.31
N LYS A 4 -4.12 8.59 -3.85
CA LYS A 4 -5.19 9.10 -4.72
C LYS A 4 -4.78 10.27 -5.62
N ASP A 5 -3.74 11.00 -5.22
CA ASP A 5 -3.24 12.17 -5.96
C ASP A 5 -2.26 11.76 -7.06
N LEU A 6 -1.86 10.49 -7.12
CA LEU A 6 -0.98 9.97 -8.17
C LEU A 6 -1.70 9.96 -9.53
N PRO A 7 -0.98 10.26 -10.62
CA PRO A 7 -1.52 10.08 -11.96
C PRO A 7 -2.06 8.67 -12.17
N LYS A 8 -3.24 8.55 -12.79
CA LYS A 8 -3.90 7.25 -13.06
C LYS A 8 -3.07 6.29 -13.93
N SER A 9 -2.01 6.78 -14.57
CA SER A 9 -1.09 5.99 -15.38
C SER A 9 0.00 5.28 -14.57
N ILE A 10 0.13 5.55 -13.27
CA ILE A 10 1.15 4.93 -12.42
C ILE A 10 0.68 3.55 -11.95
N GLU A 11 1.49 2.53 -12.21
CA GLU A 11 1.31 1.22 -11.59
C GLU A 11 1.63 1.33 -10.10
N LEU A 12 0.64 1.07 -9.23
CA LEU A 12 0.80 1.18 -7.78
C LEU A 12 1.80 0.15 -7.22
N LYS A 13 2.10 -0.90 -7.97
CA LYS A 13 3.06 -1.94 -7.58
C LYS A 13 4.45 -1.32 -7.39
N ASN A 14 5.10 -1.67 -6.27
CA ASN A 14 6.35 -1.07 -5.80
C ASN A 14 6.29 0.44 -5.56
N THR A 15 5.11 1.04 -5.40
CA THR A 15 5.02 2.40 -4.86
C THR A 15 5.39 2.35 -3.37
N LYS A 16 6.27 3.27 -2.94
CA LYS A 16 6.66 3.43 -1.54
C LYS A 16 5.70 4.39 -0.84
N PHE A 17 5.17 4.01 0.31
CA PHE A 17 4.24 4.83 1.10
C PHE A 17 4.40 4.56 2.59
N TYR A 18 3.88 5.47 3.42
CA TYR A 18 3.86 5.33 4.87
C TYR A 18 2.57 4.63 5.30
N LEU A 19 2.72 3.59 6.13
CA LEU A 19 1.61 3.01 6.89
C LEU A 19 1.16 3.98 8.00
N PRO A 20 -0.05 3.82 8.55
CA PRO A 20 -0.51 4.60 9.71
C PRO A 20 0.42 4.51 10.93
N SER A 21 1.22 3.44 11.04
CA SER A 21 2.24 3.28 12.07
C SER A 21 3.49 4.16 11.87
N GLY A 22 3.61 4.85 10.73
CA GLY A 22 4.78 5.63 10.32
C GLY A 22 5.87 4.83 9.59
N GLU A 23 5.70 3.51 9.43
CA GLU A 23 6.66 2.68 8.69
C GLU A 23 6.53 2.90 7.18
N ALA A 24 7.65 3.18 6.50
CA ALA A 24 7.72 3.24 5.04
C ALA A 24 7.83 1.84 4.44
N VAL A 25 6.92 1.51 3.52
CA VAL A 25 6.82 0.19 2.90
C VAL A 25 6.54 0.30 1.40
N TYR A 26 6.77 -0.78 0.67
CA TYR A 26 6.46 -0.89 -0.75
C TYR A 26 5.24 -1.78 -0.98
N LEU A 27 4.32 -1.35 -1.85
CA LEU A 27 3.17 -2.17 -2.24
C LEU A 27 3.64 -3.35 -3.09
N VAL A 28 3.10 -4.53 -2.81
CA VAL A 28 3.30 -5.73 -3.65
C VAL A 28 2.02 -6.08 -4.40
N SER A 29 0.90 -6.20 -3.69
CA SER A 29 -0.41 -6.51 -4.26
C SER A 29 -1.52 -6.16 -3.26
N THR A 30 -2.77 -6.18 -3.71
CA THR A 30 -3.97 -5.97 -2.91
C THR A 30 -4.81 -7.23 -2.86
N TRP A 31 -5.66 -7.37 -1.84
CA TRP A 31 -6.66 -8.43 -1.74
C TRP A 31 -7.95 -7.90 -1.12
N ASN A 32 -9.08 -8.54 -1.44
CA ASN A 32 -10.35 -8.32 -0.76
C ASN A 32 -11.06 -9.65 -0.52
N TYR A 33 -11.99 -9.64 0.43
CA TYR A 33 -12.92 -10.72 0.68
C TYR A 33 -14.35 -10.29 0.33
N PRO A 34 -15.25 -11.25 0.02
CA PRO A 34 -16.66 -10.96 -0.20
C PRO A 34 -17.38 -10.34 1.01
N ASP A 35 -16.85 -10.51 2.22
CA ASP A 35 -17.39 -9.94 3.46
C ASP A 35 -17.02 -8.46 3.68
N GLY A 36 -16.33 -7.85 2.71
CA GLY A 36 -15.94 -6.44 2.72
C GLY A 36 -14.53 -6.20 3.26
N LYS A 37 -13.92 -7.16 3.96
CA LYS A 37 -12.55 -7.01 4.45
C LYS A 37 -11.56 -6.91 3.30
N ALA A 38 -10.50 -6.13 3.51
CA ALA A 38 -9.48 -5.92 2.51
C ALA A 38 -8.09 -5.93 3.12
N GLY A 39 -7.08 -5.87 2.26
CA GLY A 39 -5.74 -5.60 2.71
C GLY A 39 -4.75 -5.54 1.59
N ILE A 40 -3.51 -5.30 2.00
CA ILE A 40 -2.39 -5.15 1.09
C ILE A 40 -1.23 -6.02 1.54
N TRP A 41 -0.43 -6.45 0.57
CA TRP A 41 0.85 -7.10 0.80
C TRP A 41 1.95 -6.07 0.64
N CYS A 42 2.82 -5.99 1.65
CA CYS A 42 3.87 -4.99 1.76
C CYS A 42 5.25 -5.64 1.91
N LYS A 43 6.31 -4.90 1.58
CA LYS A 43 7.70 -5.26 1.90
C LYS A 43 8.47 -4.02 2.37
N LYS A 44 9.42 -4.18 3.30
CA LYS A 44 10.17 -3.06 3.90
C LYS A 44 11.16 -2.38 2.95
N GLY A 45 11.58 -3.09 1.91
CA GLY A 45 12.52 -2.58 0.90
C GLY A 45 12.21 -3.18 -0.46
N ILE A 46 12.60 -2.50 -1.54
CA ILE A 46 12.26 -2.95 -2.90
C ILE A 46 12.85 -4.32 -3.25
N LEU A 47 14.00 -4.67 -2.66
CA LEU A 47 14.67 -5.96 -2.81
C LEU A 47 14.41 -6.93 -1.63
N SER A 48 13.56 -6.55 -0.66
CA SER A 48 13.24 -7.41 0.47
C SER A 48 12.40 -8.60 0.00
N GLY A 49 12.89 -9.81 0.24
CA GLY A 49 12.13 -11.05 0.06
C GLY A 49 11.07 -11.28 1.15
N ARG A 50 11.09 -10.50 2.24
CA ARG A 50 10.08 -10.57 3.30
C ARG A 50 8.87 -9.73 2.92
N ILE A 51 7.77 -10.43 2.59
CA ILE A 51 6.45 -9.88 2.33
C ILE A 51 5.57 -10.11 3.56
N PHE A 52 4.78 -9.12 3.96
CA PHE A 52 3.88 -9.20 5.09
C PHE A 52 2.53 -8.54 4.78
N PRO A 53 1.43 -9.00 5.42
CA PRO A 53 0.10 -8.45 5.19
C PRO A 53 -0.14 -7.21 6.06
N PHE A 54 -0.92 -6.27 5.54
CA PHE A 54 -1.54 -5.19 6.29
C PHE A 54 -3.06 -5.23 6.06
N PRO A 55 -3.84 -5.76 7.04
CA PRO A 55 -5.30 -5.83 6.95
C PRO A 55 -5.95 -4.44 7.07
N MET A 56 -7.09 -4.27 6.40
CA MET A 56 -7.83 -3.01 6.29
C MET A 56 -9.34 -3.29 6.21
N ASP A 57 -10.18 -2.29 6.53
CA ASP A 57 -11.62 -2.45 6.37
C ASP A 57 -12.04 -2.22 4.90
N SER A 58 -11.29 -1.44 4.12
CA SER A 58 -11.50 -1.23 2.69
C SER A 58 -10.22 -0.86 1.95
N LEU A 59 -10.10 -1.24 0.66
CA LEU A 59 -9.00 -0.78 -0.20
C LEU A 59 -9.03 0.73 -0.44
N SER A 60 -10.18 1.40 -0.26
CA SER A 60 -10.26 2.85 -0.40
C SER A 60 -9.44 3.60 0.65
N GLU A 61 -9.23 3.02 1.83
CA GLU A 61 -8.38 3.62 2.88
C GLU A 61 -6.92 3.75 2.42
N MET A 62 -6.43 2.78 1.64
CA MET A 62 -5.07 2.81 1.10
C MET A 62 -4.84 4.07 0.25
N LEU A 63 -5.87 4.58 -0.42
CA LEU A 63 -5.79 5.78 -1.25
C LEU A 63 -5.42 7.04 -0.45
N GLU A 64 -5.65 7.04 0.86
CA GLU A 64 -5.31 8.14 1.76
C GLU A 64 -3.88 8.06 2.30
N PHE A 65 -3.14 6.98 2.04
CA PHE A 65 -1.77 6.82 2.51
C PHE A 65 -0.83 7.81 1.84
N GLU A 66 0.15 8.29 2.61
CA GLU A 66 1.16 9.21 2.13
C GLU A 66 2.22 8.48 1.33
N VAL A 67 2.42 8.89 0.09
CA VAL A 67 3.53 8.43 -0.75
C VAL A 67 4.84 8.93 -0.14
N ALA A 68 5.78 8.02 0.03
CA ALA A 68 7.12 8.34 0.51
C ALA A 68 7.95 8.83 -0.68
N THR A 69 7.96 10.15 -0.88
CA THR A 69 8.88 10.82 -1.79
C THR A 69 10.19 11.05 -1.03
N GLU A 70 11.18 10.19 -1.24
CA GLU A 70 12.58 10.50 -0.91
C GLU A 70 13.10 11.63 -1.82
#